data_AF-A0A6M8SLD8-F1
#
_entry.id   AF-A0A6M8SLD8-F1
#
_cell.length_a   1.000
_cell.length_b   1.000
_cell.length_c   1.000
_cell.angle_alpha   90.00
_cell.angle_beta   90.00
_cell.angle_gamma   90.00
#
_symmetry.space_group_name_H-M   'P 1'
#
loop_
_entity.id
_entity.type
_entity.pdbx_description
1 polymer ?
#
loop_
_entity_poly.entity_id
_entity_poly.type
_entity_poly.pdbx_seq_one_letter_code
_entity_poly.pdbx_strand_id
1 'polypeptide(L)'
;MGLFDMFKSDTSTTMSPHFAFATGLLYMMSADGEMDNEEVGHLLSVLGGQKSSSGAIGVGAQNKQLLDRALAYRQKNSIDTFLAEATPVLTDAQKMCILMNLLDSAFSDGEAEPEEQALFAKIQAAFGVSDERFKPFFQVLMVKNDRAVFVNKDHPSNQAGYTVQL
;
A
#
# COMPACT_ATOMS: atom_id res chain seq x y z
N MET A 1 -16.46 -15.35 -31.78
CA MET A 1 -16.63 -15.10 -30.33
C MET A 1 -18.12 -15.18 -30.00
N GLY A 2 -18.51 -15.78 -28.87
CA GLY A 2 -19.89 -16.20 -28.59
C GLY A 2 -20.63 -15.35 -27.56
N LEU A 3 -21.97 -15.39 -27.61
CA LEU A 3 -22.93 -14.63 -26.78
C LEU A 3 -22.77 -14.83 -25.26
N PHE A 4 -22.10 -15.90 -24.82
CA PHE A 4 -21.86 -16.18 -23.40
C PHE A 4 -20.70 -15.38 -22.79
N ASP A 5 -19.79 -14.81 -23.58
CA ASP A 5 -18.75 -13.91 -23.05
C ASP A 5 -19.31 -12.56 -22.59
N MET A 6 -20.54 -12.22 -22.99
CA MET A 6 -21.22 -10.96 -22.63
C MET A 6 -21.81 -10.97 -21.21
N PHE A 7 -21.93 -12.14 -20.57
CA PHE A 7 -22.47 -12.31 -19.20
C PHE A 7 -21.39 -12.45 -18.12
N LYS A 8 -20.11 -12.37 -18.49
CA LYS A 8 -19.01 -12.22 -17.54
C LYS A 8 -19.04 -10.78 -17.03
N SER A 9 -19.80 -10.54 -15.96
CA SER A 9 -19.66 -9.33 -15.14
C SER A 9 -18.18 -9.18 -14.77
N ASP A 10 -17.47 -8.23 -15.39
CA ASP A 10 -16.07 -7.85 -15.19
C ASP A 10 -15.21 -8.85 -14.39
N THR A 11 -15.18 -10.09 -14.89
CA THR A 11 -14.46 -11.25 -14.32
C THR A 11 -13.09 -11.33 -14.99
N SER A 12 -12.54 -10.18 -15.35
CA SER A 12 -11.17 -10.10 -15.80
C SER A 12 -10.29 -10.35 -14.57
N THR A 13 -9.73 -11.55 -14.48
CA THR A 13 -8.63 -11.91 -13.55
C THR A 13 -7.39 -11.03 -13.76
N THR A 14 -7.41 -10.16 -14.77
CA THR A 14 -6.35 -9.26 -15.17
C THR A 14 -5.97 -8.30 -14.05
N MET A 15 -4.67 -8.25 -13.76
CA MET A 15 -4.08 -7.30 -12.83
C MET A 15 -4.27 -5.88 -13.36
N SER A 16 -4.87 -5.00 -12.56
CA SER A 16 -4.99 -3.56 -12.84
C SER A 16 -4.23 -2.77 -11.78
N PRO A 17 -3.82 -1.51 -12.04
CA PRO A 17 -3.09 -0.73 -11.05
C PRO A 17 -3.84 -0.54 -9.72
N HIS A 18 -5.15 -0.31 -9.77
CA HIS A 18 -5.96 -0.15 -8.56
C HIS A 18 -6.09 -1.47 -7.78
N PHE A 19 -6.18 -2.60 -8.51
CA PHE A 19 -6.18 -3.92 -7.91
C PHE A 19 -4.83 -4.28 -7.29
N ALA A 20 -3.73 -3.92 -7.95
CA ALA A 20 -2.38 -4.08 -7.44
C ALA A 20 -2.15 -3.26 -6.16
N PHE A 21 -2.69 -2.05 -6.08
CA PHE A 21 -2.64 -1.21 -4.89
C PHE A 21 -3.32 -1.89 -3.69
N ALA A 22 -4.59 -2.29 -3.83
CA ALA A 22 -5.34 -2.96 -2.76
C ALA A 22 -4.67 -4.29 -2.34
N THR A 23 -4.24 -5.09 -3.31
CA THR A 23 -3.61 -6.38 -3.05
C THR A 23 -2.25 -6.24 -2.38
N GLY A 24 -1.45 -5.24 -2.78
CA GLY A 24 -0.16 -4.94 -2.15
C GLY A 24 -0.31 -4.58 -0.67
N LEU A 25 -1.26 -3.71 -0.34
CA LEU A 25 -1.56 -3.36 1.06
C LEU A 25 -1.98 -4.59 1.86
N LEU A 26 -2.83 -5.45 1.31
CA LEU A 26 -3.22 -6.68 1.97
C LEU A 26 -2.06 -7.63 2.23
N TYR A 27 -1.12 -7.80 1.28
CA TYR A 27 0.06 -8.63 1.55
C TYR A 27 0.88 -8.08 2.71
N MET A 28 1.00 -6.75 2.81
CA MET A 28 1.76 -6.09 3.86
C MET A 28 1.12 -6.24 5.23
N MET A 29 -0.16 -5.86 5.35
CA MET A 29 -0.95 -5.87 6.61
C MET A 29 -1.29 -7.27 7.12
N SER A 30 -0.70 -8.31 6.55
CA SER A 30 -0.92 -9.69 6.98
C SER A 30 0.36 -10.51 6.79
N ALA A 31 1.50 -9.82 6.83
CA ALA A 31 2.82 -10.44 6.76
C ALA A 31 3.07 -11.34 7.99
N ASP A 32 2.50 -10.97 9.14
CA ASP A 32 2.50 -11.73 10.40
C ASP A 32 1.40 -12.82 10.46
N GLY A 33 0.40 -12.73 9.58
CA GLY A 33 -0.65 -13.73 9.38
C GLY A 33 -1.99 -13.40 10.01
N GLU A 34 -2.12 -12.28 10.72
CA GLU A 34 -3.39 -11.79 11.27
C GLU A 34 -3.86 -10.56 10.49
N MET A 35 -5.17 -10.32 10.50
CA MET A 35 -5.75 -9.05 10.04
C MET A 35 -6.90 -8.72 10.98
N ASP A 36 -6.82 -7.58 11.65
CA ASP A 36 -7.88 -7.11 12.53
C ASP A 36 -8.90 -6.21 11.78
N ASN A 37 -9.98 -5.83 12.47
CA ASN A 37 -11.02 -5.00 11.87
C ASN A 37 -10.58 -3.52 11.70
N GLU A 38 -9.59 -3.07 12.48
CA GLU A 38 -9.09 -1.69 12.44
C GLU A 38 -8.23 -1.50 11.19
N GLU A 39 -7.37 -2.48 10.88
CA GLU A 39 -6.57 -2.63 9.68
C GLU A 39 -7.45 -2.64 8.42
N VAL A 40 -8.53 -3.43 8.41
CA VAL A 40 -9.50 -3.44 7.31
C VAL A 40 -10.18 -2.07 7.14
N GLY A 41 -10.55 -1.42 8.25
CA GLY A 41 -11.13 -0.08 8.24
C GLY A 41 -10.18 0.98 7.68
N HIS A 42 -8.90 0.92 8.07
CA HIS A 42 -7.84 1.78 7.56
C HIS A 42 -7.64 1.57 6.06
N LEU A 43 -7.56 0.32 5.60
CA LEU A 43 -7.39 -0.01 4.19
C LEU A 43 -8.56 0.50 3.35
N LEU A 44 -9.80 0.38 3.82
CA LEU A 44 -10.96 0.95 3.13
C LEU A 44 -10.90 2.49 3.02
N SER A 45 -10.33 3.16 4.01
CA SER A 45 -10.09 4.61 4.00
C SER A 45 -9.02 4.98 2.97
N VAL A 46 -7.89 4.26 2.95
CA VAL A 46 -6.77 4.46 2.01
C VAL A 46 -7.19 4.21 0.57
N LEU A 47 -8.02 3.20 0.32
CA LEU A 47 -8.54 2.91 -1.03
C LEU A 47 -9.48 3.99 -1.55
N GLY A 48 -10.11 4.78 -0.67
CA GLY A 48 -10.90 5.98 -1.02
C GLY A 48 -12.15 5.72 -1.87
N GLY A 49 -13.31 6.26 -1.48
CA GLY A 49 -14.53 6.14 -2.30
C GLY A 49 -14.46 6.99 -3.58
N GLN A 50 -14.94 6.48 -4.72
CA GLN A 50 -15.17 7.35 -5.88
C GLN A 50 -16.11 8.50 -5.49
N LYS A 51 -15.78 9.72 -5.92
CA LYS A 51 -16.75 10.82 -5.89
C LYS A 51 -17.88 10.46 -6.84
N SER A 52 -19.06 10.16 -6.28
CA SER A 52 -20.28 10.20 -7.07
C SER A 52 -20.41 11.61 -7.66
N SER A 53 -20.96 11.75 -8.85
CA SER A 53 -21.33 13.04 -9.46
C SER A 53 -22.27 13.89 -8.59
N SER A 54 -22.79 13.33 -7.49
CA SER A 54 -23.56 14.02 -6.44
C SER A 54 -22.73 14.63 -5.30
N GLY A 55 -21.39 14.57 -5.36
CA GLY A 55 -20.51 15.19 -4.34
C GLY A 55 -20.40 14.43 -3.02
N ALA A 56 -21.13 13.32 -2.86
CA ALA A 56 -20.93 12.39 -1.75
C ALA A 56 -19.68 11.53 -2.00
N ILE A 57 -18.72 11.59 -1.09
CA ILE A 57 -17.58 10.66 -1.04
C ILE A 57 -18.15 9.32 -0.58
N GLY A 58 -18.52 8.47 -1.55
CA GLY A 58 -19.13 7.17 -1.30
C GLY A 58 -18.06 6.13 -1.01
N VAL A 59 -17.59 6.05 0.23
CA VAL A 59 -16.91 4.83 0.72
C VAL A 59 -18.01 3.78 0.87
N GLY A 60 -18.01 2.69 0.10
CA GLY A 60 -19.01 1.65 0.38
C GLY A 60 -19.08 0.44 -0.53
N ALA A 61 -19.29 0.61 -1.84
CA ALA A 61 -19.64 -0.52 -2.71
C ALA A 61 -18.48 -1.03 -3.58
N GLN A 62 -17.90 -0.15 -4.40
CA GLN A 62 -16.83 -0.54 -5.34
C GLN A 62 -15.55 -0.93 -4.61
N ASN A 63 -15.19 -0.24 -3.53
CA ASN A 63 -14.01 -0.56 -2.74
C ASN A 63 -14.16 -1.86 -1.95
N LYS A 64 -15.37 -2.18 -1.50
CA LYS A 64 -15.63 -3.45 -0.83
C LYS A 64 -15.48 -4.62 -1.80
N GLN A 65 -16.02 -4.50 -3.02
CA GLN A 65 -15.81 -5.50 -4.07
C GLN A 65 -14.33 -5.64 -4.45
N LEU A 66 -13.60 -4.53 -4.54
CA LEU A 66 -12.15 -4.55 -4.79
C LEU A 66 -11.39 -5.26 -3.68
N LEU A 67 -11.73 -4.97 -2.42
CA LEU A 67 -11.15 -5.59 -1.24
C LEU A 67 -11.45 -7.09 -1.18
N ASP A 68 -12.71 -7.49 -1.34
CA ASP A 68 -13.14 -8.89 -1.37
C ASP A 68 -12.38 -9.66 -2.47
N ARG A 69 -12.22 -9.04 -3.66
CA ARG A 69 -11.44 -9.60 -4.76
C ARG A 69 -9.96 -9.73 -4.40
N ALA A 70 -9.37 -8.74 -3.74
CA ALA A 70 -7.96 -8.74 -3.36
C ALA A 70 -7.67 -9.77 -2.27
N LEU A 71 -8.56 -9.92 -1.29
CA LEU A 71 -8.53 -10.99 -0.30
C LEU A 71 -8.59 -12.37 -0.96
N ALA A 72 -9.54 -12.59 -1.87
CA ALA A 72 -9.68 -13.85 -2.59
C ALA A 72 -8.47 -14.18 -3.48
N TYR A 73 -7.79 -13.16 -4.02
CA TYR A 73 -6.56 -13.32 -4.79
C TYR A 73 -5.38 -13.69 -3.89
N ARG A 74 -5.18 -12.96 -2.79
CA ARG A 74 -4.10 -13.21 -1.82
C ARG A 74 -4.15 -14.64 -1.28
N GLN A 75 -5.34 -15.15 -0.96
CA GLN A 75 -5.54 -16.52 -0.46
C GLN A 75 -5.08 -17.60 -1.44
N LYS A 76 -4.98 -17.29 -2.74
CA LYS A 76 -4.69 -18.26 -3.80
C LYS A 76 -3.31 -18.09 -4.43
N ASN A 77 -2.65 -16.96 -4.22
CA ASN A 77 -1.43 -16.58 -4.92
C ASN A 77 -0.33 -16.22 -3.91
N SER A 78 0.91 -16.60 -4.23
CA SER A 78 2.06 -16.14 -3.47
C SER A 78 2.38 -14.67 -3.80
N ILE A 79 3.18 -14.04 -2.94
CA ILE A 79 3.72 -12.71 -3.22
C ILE A 79 4.52 -12.67 -4.53
N ASP A 80 5.22 -13.74 -4.89
CA ASP A 80 5.99 -13.81 -6.14
C ASP A 80 5.09 -13.78 -7.38
N THR A 81 3.98 -14.52 -7.36
CA THR A 81 2.97 -14.48 -8.42
C THR A 81 2.38 -13.08 -8.54
N PHE A 82 2.01 -12.47 -7.42
CA PHE A 82 1.51 -11.10 -7.39
C PHE A 82 2.50 -10.12 -8.03
N LEU A 83 3.77 -10.15 -7.62
CA LEU A 83 4.78 -9.21 -8.10
C LEU A 83 5.06 -9.38 -9.60
N ALA A 84 5.04 -10.61 -10.12
CA ALA A 84 5.18 -10.88 -11.55
C ALA A 84 4.02 -10.30 -12.37
N GLU A 85 2.79 -10.31 -11.84
CA GLU A 85 1.61 -9.77 -12.50
C GLU A 85 1.46 -8.25 -12.33
N ALA A 86 1.80 -7.71 -11.16
CA ALA A 86 1.63 -6.30 -10.82
C ALA A 86 2.70 -5.40 -11.42
N THR A 87 3.97 -5.79 -11.33
CA THR A 87 5.10 -4.94 -11.75
C THR A 87 4.98 -4.43 -13.20
N PRO A 88 4.59 -5.24 -14.19
CA PRO A 88 4.50 -4.80 -15.59
C PRO A 88 3.36 -3.82 -15.87
N VAL A 89 2.30 -3.82 -15.07
CA VAL A 89 1.12 -2.95 -15.27
C VAL A 89 1.21 -1.62 -14.53
N LEU A 90 2.20 -1.47 -13.64
CA LEU A 90 2.38 -0.29 -12.81
C LEU A 90 3.37 0.69 -13.44
N THR A 91 2.93 1.95 -13.53
CA THR A 91 3.80 3.09 -13.80
C THR A 91 4.72 3.36 -12.60
N ASP A 92 5.79 4.12 -12.83
CA ASP A 92 6.71 4.54 -11.77
C ASP A 92 6.01 5.27 -10.61
N ALA A 93 5.12 6.23 -10.93
CA ALA A 93 4.35 6.96 -9.93
C ALA A 93 3.45 6.03 -9.09
N GLN A 94 2.86 5.01 -9.70
CA GLN A 94 2.03 4.03 -8.99
C GLN A 94 2.87 3.11 -8.10
N LYS A 95 4.05 2.69 -8.55
CA LYS A 95 5.00 1.93 -7.73
C LYS A 95 5.42 2.71 -6.49
N MET A 96 5.81 3.97 -6.66
CA MET A 96 6.16 4.85 -5.54
C MET A 96 4.99 5.09 -4.59
N CYS A 97 3.77 5.28 -5.13
CA CYS A 97 2.56 5.42 -4.32
C CYS A 97 2.30 4.17 -3.47
N ILE A 98 2.39 2.97 -4.06
CA ILE A 98 2.23 1.72 -3.34
C ILE A 98 3.27 1.63 -2.23
N LEU A 99 4.57 1.77 -2.54
CA LEU A 99 5.64 1.67 -1.55
C LEU A 99 5.44 2.65 -0.38
N MET A 100 5.03 3.88 -0.65
CA MET A 100 4.77 4.86 0.41
C MET A 100 3.62 4.46 1.33
N ASN A 101 2.54 3.89 0.78
CA ASN A 101 1.43 3.42 1.62
C ASN A 101 1.83 2.16 2.41
N LEU A 102 2.61 1.24 1.83
CA LEU A 102 3.10 0.06 2.57
C LEU A 102 3.98 0.47 3.74
N LEU A 103 4.87 1.43 3.52
CA LEU A 103 5.74 1.95 4.56
C LEU A 103 4.93 2.68 5.65
N ASP A 104 3.90 3.44 5.27
CA ASP A 104 3.06 4.14 6.24
C ASP A 104 2.28 3.18 7.14
N SER A 105 1.78 2.08 6.55
CA SER A 105 1.07 1.04 7.30
C SER A 105 2.00 0.29 8.26
N ALA A 106 3.18 -0.12 7.81
CA ALA A 106 4.09 -0.93 8.63
C ALA A 106 4.84 -0.13 9.73
N PHE A 107 4.96 1.19 9.57
CA PHE A 107 5.67 2.05 10.53
C PHE A 107 4.73 2.99 11.29
N SER A 108 3.44 2.68 11.42
CA SER A 108 2.52 3.50 12.23
C SER A 108 2.94 3.54 13.69
N ASP A 109 3.50 2.43 14.20
CA ASP A 109 3.81 2.22 15.61
C ASP A 109 5.30 2.46 15.93
N GLY A 110 6.07 2.91 14.93
CA GLY A 110 7.45 3.37 15.08
C GLY A 110 8.52 2.40 14.56
N GLU A 111 8.28 1.10 14.62
CA GLU A 111 9.15 0.06 14.05
C GLU A 111 8.31 -1.01 13.35
N ALA A 112 8.73 -1.43 12.15
CA ALA A 112 8.11 -2.54 11.44
C ALA A 112 8.73 -3.87 11.87
N GLU A 113 7.93 -4.93 11.92
CA GLU A 113 8.41 -6.28 12.30
C GLU A 113 9.36 -6.86 11.21
N PRO A 114 10.24 -7.83 11.55
CA PRO A 114 11.19 -8.39 10.59
C PRO A 114 10.54 -8.95 9.31
N GLU A 115 9.38 -9.58 9.43
CA GLU A 115 8.59 -10.12 8.33
C GLU A 115 8.11 -9.02 7.37
N GLU A 116 7.64 -7.90 7.93
CA GLU A 116 7.22 -6.72 7.18
C GLU A 116 8.41 -6.08 6.45
N GLN A 117 9.55 -5.91 7.12
CA GLN A 117 10.75 -5.37 6.51
C GLN A 117 11.22 -6.23 5.32
N ALA A 118 11.21 -7.55 5.48
CA ALA A 118 11.60 -8.48 4.43
C ALA A 118 10.62 -8.43 3.24
N LEU A 119 9.31 -8.35 3.52
CA LEU A 119 8.28 -8.23 2.49
C LEU A 119 8.39 -6.90 1.74
N PHE A 120 8.57 -5.79 2.45
CA PHE A 120 8.75 -4.48 1.85
C PHE A 120 9.98 -4.44 0.93
N ALA A 121 11.13 -4.94 1.39
CA ALA A 121 12.34 -5.02 0.60
C ALA A 121 12.13 -5.84 -0.69
N LYS A 122 11.39 -6.96 -0.59
CA LYS A 122 11.03 -7.79 -1.75
C LYS A 122 10.17 -7.03 -2.77
N ILE A 123 9.15 -6.30 -2.31
CA ILE A 123 8.27 -5.49 -3.17
C ILE A 123 9.06 -4.35 -3.83
N GLN A 124 9.87 -3.63 -3.05
CA GLN A 124 10.70 -2.53 -3.54
C GLN A 124 11.66 -3.00 -4.65
N ALA A 125 12.34 -4.13 -4.42
CA ALA A 125 13.23 -4.74 -5.40
C ALA A 125 12.49 -5.16 -6.68
N ALA A 126 11.33 -5.81 -6.55
CA ALA A 126 10.53 -6.21 -7.71
C ALA A 126 10.04 -5.00 -8.53
N PHE A 127 9.73 -3.88 -7.87
CA PHE A 127 9.35 -2.65 -8.55
C PHE A 127 10.52 -1.97 -9.27
N GLY A 128 11.76 -2.37 -9.00
CA GLY A 128 12.97 -1.78 -9.57
C GLY A 128 13.33 -0.45 -8.92
N VAL A 129 12.94 -0.24 -7.65
CA VAL A 129 13.26 0.98 -6.90
C VAL A 129 14.47 0.68 -6.00
N SER A 130 15.59 1.35 -6.25
CA SER A 130 16.79 1.22 -5.41
C SER A 130 16.62 1.90 -4.06
N ASP A 131 17.33 1.41 -3.04
CA ASP A 131 17.37 2.03 -1.71
C ASP A 131 17.82 3.49 -1.77
N GLU A 132 18.82 3.82 -2.59
CA GLU A 132 19.30 5.20 -2.76
C GLU A 132 18.17 6.15 -3.20
N ARG A 133 17.39 5.71 -4.18
CA ARG A 133 16.22 6.44 -4.68
C ARG A 133 15.10 6.54 -3.64
N PHE A 134 14.88 5.50 -2.84
CA PHE A 134 13.76 5.45 -1.90
C PHE A 134 14.06 6.14 -0.55
N LYS A 135 15.34 6.21 -0.18
CA LYS A 135 15.84 6.72 1.11
C LYS A 135 15.26 8.09 1.50
N PRO A 136 15.17 9.10 0.62
CA PRO A 136 14.60 10.39 0.99
C PRO A 136 13.15 10.28 1.48
N PHE A 137 12.34 9.44 0.84
CA PHE A 137 10.94 9.25 1.18
C PHE A 137 10.78 8.53 2.52
N PHE A 138 11.61 7.50 2.75
CA PHE A 138 11.68 6.80 4.02
C PHE A 138 12.02 7.76 5.17
N GLN A 139 13.03 8.62 5.00
CA GLN A 139 13.43 9.58 6.02
C GLN A 139 12.32 10.58 6.36
N VAL A 140 11.61 11.09 5.35
CA VAL A 140 10.46 11.98 5.55
C VAL A 140 9.35 11.27 6.33
N LEU A 141 9.08 10.00 6.03
CA LEU A 141 8.02 9.23 6.70
C LEU A 141 8.37 8.94 8.17
N MET A 142 9.63 8.65 8.48
CA MET A 142 10.10 8.50 9.86
C MET A 142 9.85 9.77 10.68
N VAL A 143 10.18 10.94 10.13
CA VAL A 143 9.89 12.23 10.80
C VAL A 143 8.39 12.50 10.93
N LYS A 144 7.58 12.12 9.92
CA LYS A 144 6.10 12.26 9.96
C LYS A 144 5.48 11.48 11.13
N ASN A 145 6.00 10.28 11.41
CA ASN A 145 5.44 9.38 12.43
C ASN A 145 6.03 9.62 13.83
N ASP A 146 7.20 10.25 13.92
CA ASP A 146 7.83 10.61 15.19
C ASP A 146 7.09 11.77 15.91
N ARG A 147 6.24 11.42 16.87
CA ARG A 147 5.53 12.39 17.72
C ARG A 147 6.43 13.04 18.77
N ALA A 148 7.59 12.45 19.07
CA ALA A 148 8.53 13.00 20.05
C ALA A 148 9.10 14.34 19.57
N VAL A 149 9.13 14.60 18.26
CA VAL A 149 9.47 15.90 17.67
C VAL A 149 8.69 17.07 18.32
N PHE A 150 7.46 16.85 18.76
CA PHE A 150 6.64 17.93 19.37
C PHE A 150 6.80 18.09 20.88
N VAL A 151 7.29 17.05 21.58
CA VAL A 151 7.28 17.00 23.06
C VAL A 151 8.68 16.91 23.67
N ASN A 152 9.65 16.36 22.94
CA ASN A 152 11.05 16.28 23.34
C ASN A 152 11.81 17.52 22.86
N LYS A 153 12.19 18.40 23.80
CA LYS A 153 12.93 19.63 23.49
C LYS A 153 14.34 19.35 22.94
N ASP A 154 14.93 18.22 23.30
CA ASP A 154 16.28 17.82 22.89
C ASP A 154 16.26 16.89 21.66
N HIS A 155 15.11 16.77 20.98
CA HIS A 155 14.96 15.91 19.83
C HIS A 155 16.01 16.22 18.74
N PRO A 156 16.69 15.22 18.15
CA PRO A 156 17.72 15.45 17.13
C PRO A 156 17.23 16.28 15.93
N SER A 157 15.99 16.06 15.49
CA SER A 157 15.38 16.81 14.39
C SER A 157 14.96 18.25 14.75
N ASN A 158 15.04 18.63 16.03
CA ASN A 158 14.75 20.01 16.50
C ASN A 158 16.03 20.84 16.69
N GLN A 159 17.21 20.25 16.47
CA GLN A 159 18.49 20.93 16.66
C GLN A 159 18.68 22.04 15.62
N ALA A 160 19.33 23.13 16.03
CA ALA A 160 19.61 24.25 15.14
C ALA A 160 20.43 23.79 13.91
N GLY A 161 19.93 24.11 12.71
CA GLY A 161 20.57 23.72 11.45
C GLY A 161 20.14 22.36 10.89
N TYR A 162 19.30 21.59 11.60
CA TYR A 162 18.68 20.39 11.02
C TYR A 162 17.83 20.77 9.81
N THR A 163 17.99 20.04 8.70
CA THR A 163 17.18 20.16 7.50
C THR A 163 16.85 18.76 7.01
N VAL A 164 15.59 18.50 6.72
CA VAL A 164 15.17 17.25 6.08
C VAL A 164 15.80 17.20 4.69
N GLN A 165 16.70 16.24 4.45
CA GLN A 165 17.37 16.08 3.17
C GLN A 165 16.49 15.26 2.22
N LEU A 166 16.40 15.71 0.96
CA LEU A 166 15.63 15.09 -0.11
C LEU A 166 16.53 14.60 -1.24
#